data_AF-A0A1B6VG90-F1
#
_entry.id   AF-A0A1B6VG90-F1
#
_cell.length_a   1.000
_cell.length_b   1.000
_cell.length_c   1.000
_cell.angle_alpha   90.00
_cell.angle_beta   90.00
_cell.angle_gamma   90.00
#
_symmetry.space_group_name_H-M   'P 1'
#
loop_
_entity.id
_entity.type
_entity.pdbx_description
1 polymer ?
#
loop_
_entity_poly.entity_id
_entity_poly.type
_entity_poly.pdbx_seq_one_letter_code
_entity_poly.pdbx_strand_id
1 'polypeptide(L)'
;MYVRFGFSSVPGGLTRFSGLRSGAVALLGLALAGCHGTDWSHNYQDSFETQAKTSMSYMPDTVADAFEKPKNNEPSTPVAYHRPASPSYDDRPLDENIAASVELADYTAAIQHVGLVPWITGPGPYTVFAIPNEAMEKLSARWPGGLMAPAMKGQLTHILGYTIASGKWDEKAIRKAIARNHGRGIGLKTLYGDIISVHIDARTGEIFLNNPAGQVAHLWSHSLPQSNGVLYFMRDALLPVSH
;
A
#
# COMPACT_ATOMS: atom_id res chain seq x y z
N MET A 1 33.73 -27.31 40.72
CA MET A 1 34.61 -28.38 40.20
C MET A 1 33.94 -29.70 40.52
N TYR A 2 33.08 -30.19 39.62
CA TYR A 2 32.26 -31.39 39.88
C TYR A 2 32.15 -32.24 38.61
N VAL A 3 32.87 -33.36 38.69
CA VAL A 3 32.60 -34.73 38.23
C VAL A 3 31.92 -34.96 36.87
N ARG A 4 32.70 -35.62 36.01
CA ARG A 4 32.39 -36.24 34.73
C ARG A 4 31.80 -37.64 34.99
N PHE A 5 30.67 -38.00 34.39
CA PHE A 5 30.26 -39.39 34.21
C PHE A 5 29.89 -39.64 32.74
N GLY A 6 30.65 -40.52 32.10
CA GLY A 6 30.35 -41.06 30.79
C GLY A 6 29.47 -42.30 30.91
N PHE A 7 28.67 -42.55 29.89
CA PHE A 7 28.05 -43.86 29.64
C PHE A 7 28.36 -44.26 28.20
N SER A 8 29.00 -45.42 28.06
CA SER A 8 29.30 -46.12 26.82
C SER A 8 28.75 -47.54 26.94
N SER A 9 28.12 -48.02 25.85
CA SER A 9 28.04 -49.41 25.35
C SER A 9 27.28 -50.44 26.23
N VAL A 10 26.34 -51.32 25.79
CA VAL A 10 26.16 -52.25 24.62
C VAL A 10 25.35 -53.46 25.19
N PRO A 11 24.80 -54.49 24.48
CA PRO A 11 24.03 -54.62 23.22
C PRO A 11 22.81 -55.62 23.31
N GLY A 12 22.13 -55.85 22.17
CA GLY A 12 21.79 -57.22 21.70
C GLY A 12 20.39 -57.82 21.99
N GLY A 13 19.74 -58.36 20.96
CA GLY A 13 18.64 -59.33 21.09
C GLY A 13 17.67 -59.41 19.89
N LEU A 14 17.60 -60.58 19.24
CA LEU A 14 16.95 -60.94 17.97
C LEU A 14 15.45 -61.33 18.07
N THR A 15 14.85 -61.64 16.90
CA THR A 15 13.67 -62.49 16.56
C THR A 15 12.33 -61.78 16.28
N ARG A 16 11.47 -62.11 15.27
CA ARG A 16 11.41 -63.10 14.16
C ARG A 16 10.22 -62.75 13.22
N PHE A 17 10.29 -63.30 12.00
CA PHE A 17 9.40 -63.22 10.81
C PHE A 17 7.90 -63.57 10.94
N SER A 18 7.08 -62.96 10.06
CA SER A 18 6.08 -63.55 9.12
C SER A 18 5.02 -62.47 8.78
N GLY A 19 4.44 -62.24 7.60
CA GLY A 19 4.50 -62.80 6.24
C GLY A 19 3.16 -62.49 5.56
N LEU A 20 3.12 -61.83 4.39
CA LEU A 20 2.03 -62.01 3.40
C LEU A 20 2.41 -61.41 2.03
N ARG A 21 1.94 -62.09 0.98
CA ARG A 21 2.44 -62.11 -0.40
C ARG A 21 1.63 -61.18 -1.33
N SER A 22 2.27 -60.78 -2.44
CA SER A 22 1.81 -60.62 -3.83
C SER A 22 0.30 -60.43 -4.08
N GLY A 23 -0.19 -59.41 -4.77
CA GLY A 23 0.17 -58.98 -6.13
C GLY A 23 -0.76 -59.65 -7.15
N ALA A 24 -1.61 -58.89 -7.86
CA ALA A 24 -2.26 -59.34 -9.11
C ALA A 24 -2.87 -58.16 -9.91
N VAL A 25 -2.51 -58.15 -11.19
CA VAL A 25 -2.97 -57.30 -12.29
C VAL A 25 -4.26 -57.89 -12.87
N ALA A 26 -5.19 -57.03 -13.34
CA ALA A 26 -6.21 -57.44 -14.31
C ALA A 26 -6.50 -56.28 -15.29
N LEU A 27 -6.20 -56.53 -16.56
CA LEU A 27 -6.59 -55.75 -17.73
C LEU A 27 -7.94 -56.26 -18.28
N LEU A 28 -8.56 -55.39 -19.09
CA LEU A 28 -9.45 -55.65 -20.23
C LEU A 28 -10.95 -55.34 -20.06
N GLY A 29 -11.46 -54.45 -20.93
CA GLY A 29 -12.89 -54.23 -21.14
C GLY A 29 -13.23 -52.94 -21.89
N LEU A 30 -12.92 -52.88 -23.19
CA LEU A 30 -13.38 -51.81 -24.10
C LEU A 30 -14.76 -52.20 -24.64
N ALA A 31 -15.80 -51.45 -24.28
CA ALA A 31 -17.14 -51.60 -24.88
C ALA A 31 -17.70 -50.21 -25.24
N LEU A 32 -17.80 -49.94 -26.54
CA LEU A 32 -18.60 -48.85 -27.11
C LEU A 32 -20.09 -49.22 -26.97
N ALA A 33 -20.84 -48.44 -26.21
CA ALA A 33 -22.29 -48.36 -26.32
C ALA A 33 -22.71 -46.90 -26.09
N GLY A 34 -23.10 -46.22 -27.17
CA GLY A 34 -23.78 -44.93 -27.07
C GLY A 34 -25.21 -45.15 -26.61
N CYS A 35 -25.64 -44.41 -25.59
CA CYS A 35 -27.03 -44.07 -25.33
C CYS A 35 -27.07 -42.68 -24.68
N HIS A 36 -27.87 -41.80 -25.26
CA HIS A 36 -28.22 -40.48 -24.74
C HIS A 36 -28.85 -40.60 -23.35
N GLY A 37 -28.26 -39.93 -22.37
CA GLY A 37 -28.82 -39.76 -21.04
C GLY A 37 -28.31 -38.45 -20.47
N THR A 38 -29.16 -37.43 -20.46
CA THR A 38 -28.89 -36.14 -19.81
C THR A 38 -28.92 -36.33 -18.29
N ASP A 39 -27.75 -36.46 -17.66
CA ASP A 39 -27.60 -36.31 -16.21
C ASP A 39 -26.79 -35.05 -15.92
N TRP A 40 -27.52 -33.93 -15.80
CA TRP A 40 -27.01 -32.60 -15.49
C TRP A 40 -27.03 -32.35 -13.97
N SER A 41 -26.56 -33.29 -13.14
CA SER A 41 -26.61 -33.13 -11.67
C SER A 41 -25.27 -32.86 -10.98
N HIS A 42 -24.15 -32.84 -11.71
CA HIS A 42 -22.84 -32.49 -11.14
C HIS A 42 -22.11 -31.45 -11.98
N ASN A 43 -22.66 -30.23 -12.03
CA ASN A 43 -21.81 -29.07 -12.22
C ASN A 43 -20.95 -28.95 -10.96
N TYR A 44 -19.66 -29.28 -11.06
CA TYR A 44 -18.62 -28.64 -10.25
C TYR A 44 -18.59 -27.15 -10.64
N GLN A 45 -19.64 -26.43 -10.29
CA GLN A 45 -19.48 -25.04 -9.86
C GLN A 45 -18.95 -25.18 -8.44
N ASP A 46 -17.66 -25.49 -8.32
CA ASP A 46 -16.95 -25.02 -7.14
C ASP A 46 -17.16 -23.51 -7.17
N SER A 47 -18.10 -23.05 -6.35
CA SER A 47 -18.14 -21.68 -5.91
C SER A 47 -16.75 -21.43 -5.37
N PHE A 48 -15.87 -20.85 -6.19
CA PHE A 48 -14.78 -20.10 -5.63
C PHE A 48 -15.49 -18.97 -4.88
N GLU A 49 -15.84 -19.22 -3.62
CA GLU A 49 -16.03 -18.20 -2.62
C GLU A 49 -14.67 -17.52 -2.43
N THR A 50 -14.20 -16.82 -3.46
CA THR A 50 -13.36 -15.67 -3.21
C THR A 50 -14.26 -14.73 -2.45
N GLN A 51 -14.08 -14.65 -1.13
CA GLN A 51 -14.63 -13.53 -0.38
C GLN A 51 -14.16 -12.27 -1.10
N ALA A 52 -15.04 -11.64 -1.89
CA ALA A 52 -14.82 -10.32 -2.43
C ALA A 52 -14.86 -9.38 -1.23
N LYS A 53 -13.76 -9.33 -0.49
CA LYS A 53 -13.50 -8.28 0.51
C LYS A 53 -13.04 -7.04 -0.24
N THR A 54 -13.86 -6.56 -1.17
CA THR A 54 -13.67 -5.25 -1.77
C THR A 54 -14.13 -4.22 -0.75
N SER A 55 -13.30 -4.04 0.28
CA SER A 55 -13.43 -2.90 1.19
C SER A 55 -13.09 -1.65 0.39
N MET A 56 -14.01 -0.70 0.41
CA MET A 56 -13.90 0.55 -0.33
C MET A 56 -13.93 1.69 0.69
N SER A 57 -12.99 2.62 0.54
CA SER A 57 -12.95 3.87 1.30
C SER A 57 -12.94 5.04 0.32
N TYR A 58 -13.49 6.18 0.72
CA TYR A 58 -13.40 7.38 -0.09
C TYR A 58 -12.09 8.12 0.20
N MET A 59 -11.40 8.54 -0.86
CA MET A 59 -10.25 9.44 -0.75
C MET A 59 -10.71 10.83 -0.31
N PRO A 60 -9.90 11.57 0.46
CA PRO A 60 -10.27 12.92 0.88
C PRO A 60 -10.38 13.85 -0.34
N ASP A 61 -11.33 14.77 -0.28
CA ASP A 61 -11.43 15.91 -1.19
C ASP A 61 -10.51 17.03 -0.66
N THR A 62 -9.55 17.47 -1.47
CA THR A 62 -8.63 18.56 -1.07
C THR A 62 -9.07 19.93 -1.59
N VAL A 63 -10.11 19.99 -2.44
CA VAL A 63 -10.64 21.22 -3.02
C VAL A 63 -12.01 21.63 -2.44
N ALA A 64 -12.40 21.07 -1.29
CA ALA A 64 -13.70 21.29 -0.65
C ALA A 64 -14.05 22.78 -0.38
N ASP A 65 -13.05 23.68 -0.35
CA ASP A 65 -13.22 25.12 -0.14
C ASP A 65 -13.39 25.94 -1.44
N ALA A 66 -13.42 25.32 -2.62
CA ALA A 66 -13.61 26.02 -3.90
C ALA A 66 -15.05 26.57 -4.11
N PHE A 67 -15.92 26.48 -3.11
CA PHE A 67 -17.23 27.15 -3.13
C PHE A 67 -17.06 28.64 -2.81
N GLU A 68 -16.90 29.46 -3.86
CA GLU A 68 -17.09 30.90 -3.72
C GLU A 68 -18.58 31.22 -3.63
N LYS A 69 -19.03 31.68 -2.45
CA LYS A 69 -20.39 32.20 -2.29
C LYS A 69 -20.58 33.40 -3.23
N PRO A 70 -21.62 33.43 -4.07
CA PRO A 70 -21.84 34.54 -5.00
C PRO A 70 -21.95 35.85 -4.22
N LYS A 71 -21.21 36.88 -4.67
CA LYS A 71 -21.35 38.24 -4.17
C LYS A 71 -22.49 38.91 -4.95
N ASN A 72 -23.38 39.61 -4.22
CA ASN A 72 -24.43 40.49 -4.74
C ASN A 72 -25.46 39.90 -5.73
N ASN A 73 -26.51 39.21 -5.24
CA ASN A 73 -27.75 38.88 -5.99
C ASN A 73 -27.61 38.33 -7.42
N GLU A 74 -26.41 37.92 -7.84
CA GLU A 74 -26.18 37.28 -9.12
C GLU A 74 -26.89 35.92 -9.10
N PRO A 75 -27.53 35.51 -10.21
CA PRO A 75 -28.05 34.16 -10.32
C PRO A 75 -26.90 33.19 -10.04
N SER A 76 -27.02 32.41 -8.96
CA SER A 76 -26.12 31.28 -8.72
C SER A 76 -26.16 30.44 -9.98
N THR A 77 -25.06 30.40 -10.74
CA THR A 77 -24.93 29.40 -11.79
C THR A 77 -25.18 28.04 -11.13
N PRO A 78 -26.01 27.18 -11.76
CA PRO A 78 -26.51 25.99 -11.10
C PRO A 78 -25.34 25.07 -10.81
N VAL A 79 -25.13 24.81 -9.51
CA VAL A 79 -24.41 23.67 -8.95
C VAL A 79 -22.98 23.54 -9.49
N ALA A 80 -22.00 24.06 -8.75
CA ALA A 80 -20.68 23.44 -8.75
C ALA A 80 -20.93 21.96 -8.44
N TYR A 81 -20.82 21.08 -9.44
CA TYR A 81 -20.97 19.64 -9.20
C TYR A 81 -20.00 19.31 -8.08
N HIS A 82 -20.53 18.95 -6.89
CA HIS A 82 -19.69 18.39 -5.84
C HIS A 82 -18.98 17.22 -6.50
N ARG A 83 -17.66 17.35 -6.65
CA ARG A 83 -16.88 16.29 -7.26
C ARG A 83 -16.98 15.12 -6.29
N PRO A 84 -17.60 13.99 -6.67
CA PRO A 84 -17.72 12.88 -5.75
C PRO A 84 -16.32 12.44 -5.38
N ALA A 85 -16.10 12.20 -4.08
CA ALA A 85 -14.84 11.70 -3.57
C ALA A 85 -14.42 10.45 -4.37
N SER A 86 -13.15 10.38 -4.75
CA SER A 86 -12.65 9.26 -5.55
C SER A 86 -12.64 7.98 -4.70
N PRO A 87 -13.17 6.85 -5.20
CA PRO A 87 -13.12 5.59 -4.46
C PRO A 87 -11.69 5.05 -4.41
N SER A 88 -11.30 4.50 -3.27
CA SER A 88 -10.09 3.70 -3.06
C SER A 88 -10.49 2.30 -2.68
N TYR A 89 -9.90 1.30 -3.33
CA TYR A 89 -10.19 -0.11 -3.07
C TYR A 89 -8.98 -0.83 -2.47
N ASP A 90 -9.19 -1.58 -1.40
CA ASP A 90 -8.10 -2.23 -0.66
C ASP A 90 -7.40 -3.36 -1.45
N ASP A 91 -8.08 -3.94 -2.43
CA ASP A 91 -7.60 -5.01 -3.30
C ASP A 91 -6.88 -4.50 -4.57
N ARG A 92 -6.91 -3.19 -4.82
CA ARG A 92 -6.20 -2.57 -5.94
C ARG A 92 -4.79 -2.14 -5.54
N PRO A 93 -3.83 -2.19 -6.48
CA PRO A 93 -2.49 -1.70 -6.24
C PRO A 93 -2.48 -0.17 -6.14
N LEU A 94 -1.39 0.35 -5.56
CA LEU A 94 -1.17 1.78 -5.35
C LEU A 94 -1.32 2.60 -6.63
N ASP A 95 -0.76 2.14 -7.75
CA ASP A 95 -0.81 2.86 -9.02
C ASP A 95 -2.23 3.05 -9.55
N GLU A 96 -3.09 2.04 -9.42
CA GLU A 96 -4.45 2.10 -9.93
C GLU A 96 -5.30 3.09 -9.13
N ASN A 97 -5.25 3.03 -7.80
CA ASN A 97 -5.99 3.95 -6.95
C ASN A 97 -5.42 5.39 -7.04
N ILE A 98 -4.10 5.55 -7.11
CA ILE A 98 -3.46 6.87 -7.30
C ILE A 98 -3.90 7.49 -8.64
N ALA A 99 -3.88 6.71 -9.73
CA ALA A 99 -4.28 7.19 -11.06
C ALA A 99 -5.79 7.42 -11.19
N ALA A 100 -6.62 6.71 -10.42
CA ALA A 100 -8.06 6.92 -10.36
C ALA A 100 -8.45 8.19 -9.58
N SER A 101 -7.55 8.71 -8.74
CA SER A 101 -7.79 9.89 -7.93
C SER A 101 -7.62 11.16 -8.73
N VAL A 102 -8.67 11.98 -8.74
CA VAL A 102 -8.60 13.32 -9.33
C VAL A 102 -7.59 14.20 -8.59
N GLU A 103 -7.60 14.12 -7.25
CA GLU A 103 -6.78 14.95 -6.38
C GLU A 103 -5.28 14.63 -6.48
N LEU A 104 -4.92 13.52 -7.12
CA LEU A 104 -3.53 13.08 -7.34
C LEU A 104 -3.12 13.08 -8.81
N ALA A 105 -3.89 13.74 -9.69
CA ALA A 105 -3.60 13.78 -11.12
C ALA A 105 -2.21 14.36 -11.42
N ASP A 106 -1.82 15.47 -10.76
CA ASP A 106 -0.52 16.08 -10.96
C ASP A 106 0.60 15.21 -10.39
N TYR A 107 0.35 14.56 -9.26
CA TYR A 107 1.29 13.63 -8.63
C TYR A 107 1.54 12.40 -9.52
N THR A 108 0.49 11.86 -10.13
CA THR A 108 0.56 10.75 -11.08
C THR A 108 1.38 11.14 -12.30
N ALA A 109 1.12 12.31 -12.88
CA ALA A 109 1.89 12.84 -14.01
C ALA A 109 3.37 13.03 -13.64
N ALA A 110 3.64 13.53 -12.44
CA ALA A 110 4.99 13.72 -11.93
C ALA A 110 5.75 12.39 -11.79
N ILE A 111 5.13 11.37 -11.16
CA ILE A 111 5.69 10.02 -11.02
C ILE A 111 6.02 9.39 -12.38
N GLN A 112 5.12 9.54 -13.35
CA GLN A 112 5.34 9.06 -14.71
C GLN A 112 6.50 9.79 -15.38
N HIS A 113 6.59 11.11 -15.21
CA HIS A 113 7.65 11.93 -15.79
C HIS A 113 9.06 11.55 -15.28
N VAL A 114 9.17 11.21 -13.99
CA VAL A 114 10.45 10.81 -13.37
C VAL A 114 10.73 9.31 -13.42
N GLY A 115 9.75 8.48 -13.81
CA GLY A 115 9.90 7.03 -13.93
C GLY A 115 9.85 6.28 -12.59
N LEU A 116 9.08 6.77 -11.62
CA LEU A 116 8.90 6.11 -10.31
C LEU A 116 7.76 5.08 -10.28
N VAL A 117 7.01 4.93 -11.37
CA VAL A 117 5.92 3.95 -11.52
C VAL A 117 6.29 2.53 -11.04
N PRO A 118 7.48 1.98 -11.33
CA PRO A 118 7.84 0.62 -10.91
C PRO A 118 7.79 0.39 -9.39
N TRP A 119 7.99 1.45 -8.59
CA TRP A 119 7.93 1.36 -7.13
C TRP A 119 6.50 1.30 -6.59
N ILE A 120 5.54 1.90 -7.29
CA ILE A 120 4.13 1.87 -6.87
C ILE A 120 3.34 0.73 -7.52
N THR A 121 3.85 0.11 -8.58
CA THR A 121 3.29 -1.13 -9.17
C THR A 121 3.96 -2.39 -8.63
N GLY A 122 5.11 -2.27 -7.98
CA GLY A 122 5.96 -3.39 -7.59
C GLY A 122 5.34 -4.31 -6.53
N PRO A 123 5.94 -5.51 -6.32
CA PRO A 123 5.41 -6.52 -5.40
C PRO A 123 5.66 -6.23 -3.92
N GLY A 124 6.52 -5.26 -3.60
CA GLY A 124 6.86 -4.91 -2.22
C GLY A 124 5.76 -4.06 -1.57
N PRO A 125 5.54 -4.18 -0.26
CA PRO A 125 4.69 -3.22 0.43
C PRO A 125 5.40 -1.86 0.47
N TYR A 126 4.79 -0.87 -0.19
CA TYR A 126 5.22 0.52 -0.08
C TYR A 126 4.18 1.34 0.67
N THR A 127 4.65 2.33 1.41
CA THR A 127 3.78 3.36 1.99
C THR A 127 4.01 4.64 1.23
N VAL A 128 2.99 5.09 0.49
CA VAL A 128 3.05 6.28 -0.34
C VAL A 128 2.36 7.43 0.39
N PHE A 129 3.12 8.50 0.64
CA PHE A 129 2.59 9.76 1.15
C PHE A 129 2.31 10.68 -0.05
N ALA A 130 1.17 10.48 -0.70
CA ALA A 130 0.84 11.20 -1.93
C ALA A 130 0.59 12.68 -1.64
N ILE A 131 1.15 13.54 -2.51
CA ILE A 131 0.99 14.99 -2.44
C ILE A 131 -0.19 15.35 -3.35
N PRO A 132 -1.30 15.87 -2.81
CA PRO A 132 -2.44 16.28 -3.62
C PRO A 132 -2.11 17.50 -4.49
N ASN A 133 -2.90 17.71 -5.54
CA ASN A 133 -2.72 18.78 -6.52
C ASN A 133 -2.52 20.14 -5.83
N GLU A 134 -3.35 20.50 -4.84
CA GLU A 134 -3.23 21.78 -4.10
C GLU A 134 -1.86 21.94 -3.43
N ALA A 135 -1.36 20.89 -2.78
CA ALA A 135 -0.04 20.91 -2.15
C ALA A 135 1.10 20.92 -3.20
N MET A 136 0.89 20.28 -4.36
CA MET A 136 1.81 20.31 -5.48
C MET A 136 1.87 21.67 -6.19
N GLU A 137 0.76 22.39 -6.28
CA GLU A 137 0.71 23.76 -6.80
C GLU A 137 1.47 24.71 -5.87
N LYS A 138 1.23 24.63 -4.55
CA LYS A 138 2.00 25.37 -3.53
C LYS A 138 3.49 25.04 -3.60
N LEU A 139 3.83 23.77 -3.83
CA LEU A 139 5.21 23.35 -4.05
C LEU A 139 5.78 24.01 -5.29
N SER A 140 5.10 23.91 -6.43
CA SER A 140 5.53 24.45 -7.73
C SER A 140 5.74 25.96 -7.69
N ALA A 141 4.92 26.70 -6.95
CA ALA A 141 5.07 28.15 -6.76
C ALA A 141 6.41 28.54 -6.11
N ARG A 142 7.08 27.62 -5.39
CA ARG A 142 8.41 27.85 -4.80
C ARG A 142 9.53 27.76 -5.84
N TRP A 143 9.28 27.18 -7.03
CA TRP A 143 10.26 27.09 -8.12
C TRP A 143 9.78 27.90 -9.33
N PRO A 144 10.27 29.14 -9.50
CA PRO A 144 9.87 29.99 -10.62
C PRO A 144 10.23 29.40 -12.01
N GLY A 145 11.17 28.45 -12.06
CA GLY A 145 11.56 27.74 -13.29
C GLY A 145 10.67 26.54 -13.66
N GLY A 146 9.67 26.21 -12.82
CA GLY A 146 8.80 25.06 -13.01
C GLY A 146 9.39 23.76 -12.47
N LEU A 147 8.65 23.09 -11.59
CA LEU A 147 9.10 21.84 -10.95
C LEU A 147 9.25 20.68 -11.96
N MET A 148 8.50 20.73 -13.07
CA MET A 148 8.54 19.74 -14.17
C MET A 148 9.57 20.08 -15.27
N ALA A 149 10.38 21.13 -15.10
CA ALA A 149 11.39 21.47 -16.09
C ALA A 149 12.45 20.35 -16.18
N PRO A 150 13.00 20.04 -17.37
CA PRO A 150 14.02 18.99 -17.53
C PRO A 150 15.24 19.19 -16.61
N ALA A 151 15.64 20.43 -16.37
CA ALA A 151 16.73 20.78 -15.47
C ALA A 151 16.43 20.40 -13.99
N MET A 152 15.15 20.36 -13.61
CA MET A 152 14.69 20.03 -12.26
C MET A 152 14.37 18.54 -12.09
N LYS A 153 14.45 17.74 -13.16
CA LYS A 153 14.06 16.32 -13.13
C LYS A 153 14.75 15.53 -12.02
N GLY A 154 16.04 15.74 -11.78
CA GLY A 154 16.77 15.07 -10.71
C GLY A 154 16.22 15.42 -9.32
N GLN A 155 15.95 16.70 -9.08
CA GLN A 155 15.37 17.17 -7.82
C GLN A 155 13.93 16.68 -7.64
N LEU A 156 13.11 16.73 -8.70
CA LEU A 156 11.74 16.19 -8.66
C LEU A 156 11.74 14.69 -8.36
N THR A 157 12.66 13.94 -8.98
CA THR A 157 12.82 12.51 -8.72
C THR A 157 13.09 12.27 -7.25
N HIS A 158 14.00 13.04 -6.65
CA HIS A 158 14.34 12.94 -5.23
C HIS A 158 13.16 13.32 -4.32
N ILE A 159 12.47 14.42 -4.62
CA ILE A 159 11.28 14.86 -3.89
C ILE A 159 10.19 13.78 -3.89
N LEU A 160 9.86 13.23 -5.06
CA LEU A 160 8.83 12.19 -5.15
C LEU A 160 9.29 10.88 -4.50
N GLY A 161 10.55 10.48 -4.66
CA GLY A 161 11.06 9.29 -3.98
C GLY A 161 11.09 9.42 -2.45
N TYR A 162 11.23 10.64 -1.93
CA TYR A 162 11.12 10.94 -0.50
C TYR A 162 9.69 10.71 0.04
N THR A 163 8.67 10.76 -0.81
CA THR A 163 7.29 10.45 -0.43
C THR A 163 6.97 8.95 -0.37
N ILE A 164 7.87 8.10 -0.86
CA ILE A 164 7.65 6.65 -0.94
C ILE A 164 8.54 5.97 0.10
N ALA A 165 7.93 5.49 1.19
CA ALA A 165 8.58 4.73 2.23
C ALA A 165 8.52 3.22 1.96
N SER A 166 9.61 2.53 2.27
CA SER A 166 9.65 1.07 2.19
C SER A 166 8.94 0.44 3.39
N GLY A 167 8.09 -0.56 3.12
CA GLY A 167 7.35 -1.31 4.13
C GLY A 167 5.87 -0.94 4.20
N LYS A 168 5.09 -1.80 4.87
CA LYS A 168 3.66 -1.58 5.14
C LYS A 168 3.49 -0.84 6.46
N TRP A 169 3.29 0.47 6.39
CA TRP A 169 3.10 1.32 7.55
C TRP A 169 1.66 1.82 7.61
N ASP A 170 0.73 0.93 7.94
CA ASP A 170 -0.63 1.34 8.27
C ASP A 170 -0.67 2.05 9.64
N GLU A 171 -1.79 2.70 9.95
CA GLU A 171 -1.94 3.47 11.18
C GLU A 171 -1.67 2.60 12.43
N LYS A 172 -2.13 1.35 12.42
CA LYS A 172 -1.91 0.40 13.51
C LYS A 172 -0.44 0.05 13.67
N ALA A 173 0.28 -0.17 12.57
CA ALA A 173 1.71 -0.48 12.55
C ALA A 173 2.53 0.71 13.06
N ILE A 174 2.20 1.93 12.62
CA ILE A 174 2.82 3.18 13.08
C ILE A 174 2.61 3.36 14.59
N ARG A 175 1.35 3.33 15.05
CA ARG A 175 1.02 3.47 16.48
C ARG A 175 1.73 2.43 17.33
N LYS A 176 1.73 1.16 16.90
CA LYS A 176 2.42 0.07 17.60
C LYS A 176 3.93 0.30 17.64
N ALA A 177 4.53 0.81 16.56
CA ALA A 177 5.96 1.06 16.49
C ALA A 177 6.40 2.25 17.37
N ILE A 178 5.63 3.34 17.38
CA ILE A 178 5.87 4.49 18.26
C ILE A 178 5.68 4.09 19.73
N ALA A 179 4.66 3.29 20.05
CA ALA A 179 4.47 2.76 21.41
C ALA A 179 5.67 1.92 21.87
N ARG A 180 6.24 1.07 20.99
CA ARG A 180 7.48 0.32 21.27
C ARG A 180 8.71 1.22 21.44
N ASN A 181 8.71 2.41 20.84
CA ASN A 181 9.78 3.40 20.98
C ASN A 181 9.53 4.39 22.14
N HIS A 182 8.74 3.99 23.14
CA HIS A 182 8.40 4.81 24.32
C HIS A 182 7.72 6.14 23.95
N GLY A 183 6.88 6.14 22.92
CA GLY A 183 6.17 7.34 22.45
C GLY A 183 7.02 8.28 21.60
N ARG A 184 8.31 7.99 21.40
CA ARG A 184 9.16 8.76 20.48
C ARG A 184 8.85 8.35 19.04
N GLY A 185 8.87 9.34 18.13
CA GLY A 185 8.69 9.09 16.71
C GLY A 185 9.65 8.06 16.14
N ILE A 186 9.28 7.49 15.00
CA ILE A 186 10.03 6.45 14.30
C ILE A 186 10.52 6.99 12.96
N GLY A 187 11.71 6.57 12.53
CA GLY A 187 12.22 6.88 11.19
C GLY A 187 11.80 5.80 10.19
N LEU A 188 11.21 6.21 9.08
CA LEU A 188 10.93 5.36 7.92
C LEU A 188 11.95 5.63 6.82
N LYS A 189 12.48 4.57 6.22
CA LYS A 189 13.40 4.68 5.07
C LYS A 189 12.63 4.87 3.78
N THR A 190 12.97 5.92 3.04
CA THR A 190 12.41 6.20 1.71
C THR A 190 13.25 5.52 0.62
N LEU A 191 12.81 5.60 -0.64
CA LEU A 191 13.47 4.92 -1.77
C LEU A 191 14.95 5.26 -1.93
N TYR A 192 15.34 6.50 -1.64
CA TYR A 192 16.72 6.97 -1.80
C TYR A 192 17.53 6.96 -0.51
N GLY A 193 17.02 6.29 0.53
CA GLY A 193 17.72 6.10 1.80
C GLY A 193 17.53 7.24 2.80
N ASP A 194 16.88 8.33 2.39
CA ASP A 194 16.49 9.39 3.32
C ASP A 194 15.52 8.87 4.37
N ILE A 195 15.53 9.54 5.53
CA ILE A 195 14.66 9.18 6.65
C ILE A 195 13.57 10.22 6.78
N ILE A 196 12.32 9.78 6.62
CA ILE A 196 11.15 10.53 7.03
C ILE A 196 10.75 10.07 8.42
N SER A 197 10.61 11.02 9.36
CA SER A 197 10.24 10.71 10.73
C SER A 197 8.74 10.85 10.91
N VAL A 198 8.15 9.90 11.64
CA VAL A 198 6.70 9.81 11.89
C VAL A 198 6.45 9.91 13.37
N HIS A 199 5.54 10.80 13.75
CA HIS A 199 5.14 11.03 15.13
C HIS A 199 3.63 10.99 15.26
N ILE A 200 3.16 10.93 16.50
CA ILE A 200 1.76 11.07 16.86
C ILE A 200 1.64 12.26 17.80
N ASP A 201 0.76 13.19 17.48
CA ASP A 201 0.41 14.28 18.37
C ASP A 201 -0.31 13.72 19.61
N ALA A 202 0.21 14.00 20.81
CA ALA A 202 -0.34 13.46 22.05
C ALA A 202 -1.71 14.07 22.42
N ARG A 203 -2.07 15.23 21.89
CA ARG A 203 -3.33 15.93 22.14
C ARG A 203 -4.42 15.53 21.16
N THR A 204 -4.11 15.49 19.87
CA THR A 204 -5.10 15.20 18.82
C THR A 204 -5.10 13.73 18.42
N GLY A 205 -4.02 13.00 18.69
CA GLY A 205 -3.83 11.62 18.22
C GLY A 205 -3.51 11.52 16.73
N GLU A 206 -3.35 12.65 16.02
CA GLU A 206 -3.06 12.69 14.59
C GLU A 206 -1.60 12.28 14.30
N ILE A 207 -1.40 11.59 13.19
CA ILE A 207 -0.05 11.27 12.69
C ILE A 207 0.45 12.46 11.88
N PHE A 208 1.69 12.87 12.14
CA PHE A 208 2.39 13.87 11.34
C PHE A 208 3.79 13.39 10.98
N LEU A 209 4.29 13.94 9.88
CA LEU A 209 5.60 13.64 9.32
C LEU A 209 6.54 14.81 9.60
N ASN A 210 7.82 14.52 9.79
CA ASN A 210 8.85 15.54 9.81
C ASN A 210 10.09 15.09 9.05
N ASN A 211 10.82 16.07 8.52
CA ASN A 211 12.14 15.83 7.93
C ASN A 211 13.25 16.20 8.93
N PRO A 212 14.51 15.83 8.63
CA PRO A 212 15.67 16.24 9.43
C PRO A 212 15.87 17.76 9.55
N ALA A 213 15.32 18.56 8.63
CA ALA A 213 15.36 20.02 8.69
C ALA A 213 14.29 20.63 9.64
N GLY A 214 13.47 19.81 10.29
CA GLY A 214 12.42 20.25 11.21
C GLY A 214 11.16 20.76 10.54
N GLN A 215 11.01 20.60 9.21
CA GLN A 215 9.74 20.84 8.53
C GLN A 215 8.75 19.74 8.93
N VAL A 216 7.50 20.14 9.15
CA VAL A 216 6.40 19.26 9.53
C VAL A 216 5.39 19.23 8.40
N ALA A 217 4.88 18.04 8.09
CA ALA A 217 3.77 17.85 7.17
C ALA A 217 2.68 17.02 7.85
N HIS A 218 1.45 17.52 7.81
CA HIS A 218 0.31 16.81 8.36
C HIS A 218 -0.29 15.86 7.33
N LEU A 219 -0.85 14.76 7.81
CA LEU A 219 -1.59 13.81 6.99
C LEU A 219 -3.09 14.05 7.13
N TRP A 220 -3.85 13.71 6.09
CA TRP A 220 -5.28 13.49 6.24
C TRP A 220 -5.51 12.27 7.13
N SER A 221 -6.55 12.32 7.96
CA SER A 221 -6.66 11.51 9.19
C SER A 221 -6.74 9.99 8.98
N HIS A 222 -6.83 9.48 7.76
CA HIS A 222 -7.02 8.06 7.48
C HIS A 222 -5.97 7.51 6.51
N SER A 223 -5.45 6.33 6.84
CA SER A 223 -4.66 5.51 5.92
C SER A 223 -5.56 4.69 5.01
N LEU A 224 -5.23 4.58 3.73
CA LEU A 224 -5.95 3.77 2.75
C LEU A 224 -5.15 2.49 2.47
N PRO A 225 -5.61 1.30 2.88
CA PRO A 225 -4.95 0.04 2.56
C PRO A 225 -4.94 -0.21 1.05
N GLN A 226 -3.91 -0.88 0.55
CA GLN A 226 -3.74 -1.23 -0.86
C GLN A 226 -3.19 -2.66 -0.97
N SER A 227 -3.35 -3.30 -2.12
CA SER A 227 -2.91 -4.70 -2.28
C SER A 227 -1.39 -4.84 -2.16
N ASN A 228 -0.63 -3.83 -2.58
CA ASN A 228 0.82 -3.75 -2.49
C ASN A 228 1.30 -2.64 -1.54
N GLY A 229 0.49 -2.19 -0.57
CA GLY A 229 0.95 -1.10 0.29
C GLY A 229 -0.10 -0.39 1.14
N VAL A 230 0.19 0.89 1.40
CA VAL A 230 -0.67 1.84 2.10
C VAL A 230 -0.53 3.20 1.42
N LEU A 231 -1.65 3.88 1.20
CA LEU A 231 -1.71 5.23 0.66
C LEU A 231 -2.13 6.22 1.76
N TYR A 232 -1.43 7.33 1.84
CA TYR A 232 -1.76 8.48 2.68
C TYR A 232 -1.83 9.73 1.81
N PHE A 233 -2.70 10.66 2.20
CA PHE A 233 -2.77 11.99 1.61
C PHE A 233 -2.07 12.99 2.52
N MET A 234 -1.13 13.75 1.97
CA MET A 234 -0.46 14.83 2.68
C MET A 234 -1.29 16.12 2.59
N ARG A 235 -1.33 16.92 3.66
CA ARG A 235 -1.86 18.29 3.61
C ARG A 235 -0.81 19.28 3.09
N ASP A 236 0.44 19.02 3.44
CA ASP A 236 1.59 19.84 3.08
C ASP A 236 2.66 18.99 2.41
N ALA A 237 3.35 19.54 1.42
CA ALA A 237 4.49 18.86 0.79
C ALA A 237 5.73 18.93 1.70
N LEU A 238 6.38 17.79 1.92
CA LEU A 238 7.61 17.70 2.70
C LEU A 238 8.81 17.52 1.76
N LEU A 239 9.82 18.37 1.91
CA LEU A 239 11.01 18.31 1.08
C LEU A 239 12.10 17.43 1.71
N PRO A 240 12.86 16.69 0.89
CA PRO A 240 14.08 16.06 1.37
C PRO A 240 15.10 17.14 1.74
N VAL A 241 15.95 16.82 2.70
CA VAL A 241 17.08 17.68 3.05
C VAL A 241 18.24 17.24 2.16
N SER A 242 18.62 18.08 1.20
CA SER A 242 19.78 17.79 0.34
C SER A 242 21.03 17.72 1.22
N HIS A 243 21.71 16.58 1.21
CA HIS A 243 23.07 16.45 1.72
C HIS A 243 24.08 17.15 0.80
#